data_AF-A0A3R6XRQ3-F1
#
_entry.id   AF-A0A3R6XRQ3-F1
#
_cell.length_a   1.000
_cell.length_b   1.000
_cell.length_c   1.000
_cell.angle_alpha   90.00
_cell.angle_beta   90.00
_cell.angle_gamma   90.00
#
_symmetry.space_group_name_H-M   'P 1'
#
loop_
_entity.id
_entity.type
_entity.pdbx_description
1 polymer ?
#
loop_
_entity_poly.entity_id
_entity_poly.type
_entity_poly.pdbx_seq_one_letter_code
_entity_poly.pdbx_strand_id
1 'polypeptide(L)'
;MEVTLTLVLKWNGKTSDKFVKFYHSSAWKQARRIALARDHYLCQECYRQGRITPASTVHHIYHLRDYWDKRLDLDNLETICLECHNKEHPEKGANNKAQAIERHKQHQRKDIFKFEANDDDPILF
;
A
#
# COMPACT_ATOMS: atom_id res chain seq x y z
N MET A 1 34.51 30.67 18.51
CA MET A 1 33.69 31.51 17.61
C MET A 1 33.04 30.58 16.60
N GLU A 2 31.73 30.50 16.74
CA GLU A 2 30.72 30.13 15.74
C GLU A 2 30.89 28.83 14.95
N VAL A 3 30.39 27.76 15.57
CA VAL A 3 29.85 26.59 14.86
C VAL A 3 28.39 26.86 14.49
N THR A 4 28.14 27.32 13.27
CA THR A 4 26.85 27.21 12.58
C THR A 4 27.17 27.02 11.09
N LEU A 5 26.51 26.18 10.31
CA LEU A 5 25.08 26.22 10.06
C LEU A 5 24.63 24.88 9.45
N THR A 6 23.58 24.35 10.04
CA THR A 6 22.62 23.35 9.56
C THR A 6 22.51 23.22 8.03
N LEU A 7 22.94 22.07 7.50
CA LEU A 7 22.50 21.61 6.19
C LEU A 7 21.05 21.11 6.30
N VAL A 8 20.10 22.05 6.20
CA VAL A 8 18.70 21.71 5.90
C VAL A 8 18.70 21.09 4.51
N LEU A 9 18.58 19.76 4.44
CA LEU A 9 18.32 19.05 3.20
C LEU A 9 16.97 19.54 2.66
N LYS A 10 17.01 20.50 1.74
CA LYS A 10 15.87 20.89 0.91
C LYS A 10 15.39 19.65 0.16
N TRP A 11 14.24 19.14 0.55
CA TRP A 11 13.52 18.12 -0.20
C TRP A 11 13.01 18.74 -1.50
N ASN A 12 13.80 18.64 -2.58
CA ASN A 12 13.41 19.08 -3.91
C ASN A 12 12.50 18.01 -4.54
N GLY A 13 11.21 18.08 -4.21
CA GLY A 13 10.14 17.21 -4.74
C GLY A 13 9.87 17.43 -6.22
N LYS A 14 10.77 16.97 -7.10
CA LYS A 14 10.55 16.88 -8.55
C LYS A 14 11.07 15.55 -9.08
N THR A 15 10.34 14.48 -8.83
CA THR A 15 10.45 13.26 -9.63
C THR A 15 9.08 12.96 -10.20
N SER A 16 8.81 13.50 -11.39
CA SER A 16 7.71 13.01 -12.21
C SER A 16 8.15 11.67 -12.80
N ASP A 17 8.19 10.63 -11.96
CA ASP A 17 8.58 9.29 -12.38
C ASP A 17 7.60 8.82 -13.46
N LYS A 18 8.12 8.32 -14.57
CA LYS A 18 7.36 7.81 -15.73
C LYS A 18 6.28 6.83 -15.26
N PHE A 19 6.60 6.01 -14.26
CA PHE A 19 5.69 5.03 -13.65
C PHE A 19 4.56 5.69 -12.85
N VAL A 20 4.87 6.73 -12.07
CA VAL A 20 3.86 7.48 -11.30
C VAL A 20 2.84 8.12 -12.24
N LYS A 21 3.30 8.79 -13.30
CA LYS A 21 2.41 9.37 -14.33
C LYS A 21 1.51 8.31 -14.96
N PHE A 22 2.04 7.12 -15.21
CA PHE A 22 1.25 6.01 -15.75
C PHE A 22 0.13 5.56 -14.82
N TYR A 23 0.40 5.38 -13.53
CA TYR A 23 -0.63 5.01 -12.56
C TYR A 23 -1.72 6.09 -12.38
N HIS A 24 -1.43 7.35 -12.71
CA HIS A 24 -2.43 8.41 -12.72
C HIS A 24 -3.18 8.55 -14.06
N SER A 25 -2.70 7.90 -15.13
CA SER A 25 -3.27 8.01 -16.48
C SER A 25 -4.69 7.44 -16.58
N SER A 26 -5.50 8.00 -17.49
CA SER A 26 -6.83 7.48 -17.82
C SER A 26 -6.77 6.06 -18.39
N ALA A 27 -5.76 5.78 -19.22
CA ALA A 27 -5.53 4.48 -19.83
C ALA A 27 -5.37 3.37 -18.77
N TRP A 28 -4.53 3.60 -17.74
CA TRP A 28 -4.40 2.66 -16.63
C TRP A 28 -5.73 2.47 -15.87
N LYS A 29 -6.42 3.57 -15.53
CA LYS A 29 -7.71 3.50 -14.83
C LYS A 29 -8.75 2.69 -15.62
N GLN A 30 -8.74 2.79 -16.95
CA GLN A 30 -9.63 2.03 -17.83
C GLN A 30 -9.25 0.56 -17.88
N ALA A 31 -7.98 0.23 -18.14
CA ALA A 31 -7.51 -1.16 -18.15
C ALA A 31 -7.77 -1.85 -16.80
N ARG A 32 -7.50 -1.16 -15.69
CA ARG A 32 -7.80 -1.64 -14.33
C ARG A 32 -9.28 -1.97 -14.14
N ARG A 33 -10.19 -1.13 -14.63
CA ARG A 33 -11.63 -1.37 -14.53
C ARG A 33 -12.07 -2.57 -15.36
N ILE A 34 -11.52 -2.71 -16.57
CA ILE A 34 -11.81 -3.84 -17.46
C ILE A 34 -11.33 -5.14 -16.83
N ALA A 35 -10.10 -5.18 -16.29
CA ALA A 35 -9.57 -6.34 -15.58
C ALA A 35 -10.47 -6.73 -14.38
N LEU A 36 -10.82 -5.76 -13.52
CA LEU A 36 -11.73 -6.00 -12.39
C LEU A 36 -13.10 -6.54 -12.82
N ALA A 37 -13.67 -6.01 -13.90
CA ALA A 37 -14.96 -6.46 -14.42
C ALA A 37 -14.89 -7.87 -15.03
N ARG A 38 -13.84 -8.16 -15.82
CA ARG A 38 -13.53 -9.49 -16.38
C ARG A 38 -13.48 -10.54 -15.28
N ASP A 39 -12.81 -10.20 -14.20
CA ASP A 39 -12.51 -11.10 -13.09
C ASP A 39 -13.60 -11.11 -12.01
N HIS A 40 -14.77 -10.51 -12.29
CA HIS A 40 -15.90 -10.38 -11.36
C HIS A 40 -15.53 -9.80 -9.99
N TYR A 41 -14.52 -8.92 -9.96
CA TYR A 41 -13.94 -8.33 -8.74
C TYR A 41 -13.41 -9.38 -7.75
N LEU A 42 -13.03 -10.56 -8.23
CA LEU A 42 -12.47 -11.65 -7.42
C LEU A 42 -10.96 -11.75 -7.60
N CYS A 43 -10.28 -12.16 -6.52
CA CYS A 43 -8.87 -12.52 -6.55
C CYS A 43 -8.68 -13.81 -7.34
N GLN A 44 -7.97 -13.72 -8.47
CA GLN A 44 -7.76 -14.87 -9.36
C GLN A 44 -6.89 -15.94 -8.72
N GLU A 45 -5.89 -15.55 -7.92
CA GLU A 45 -5.06 -16.48 -7.14
C GLU A 45 -5.90 -17.27 -6.13
N CYS A 46 -6.74 -16.59 -5.35
CA CYS A 46 -7.64 -17.27 -4.41
C CYS A 46 -8.63 -18.18 -5.14
N TYR A 47 -9.18 -17.73 -6.27
CA TYR A 47 -10.14 -18.49 -7.05
C TYR A 47 -9.54 -19.79 -7.59
N ARG A 48 -8.30 -19.75 -8.10
CA ARG A 48 -7.54 -20.94 -8.51
C ARG A 48 -7.30 -21.94 -7.37
N GLN A 49 -7.28 -21.45 -6.12
CA GLN A 49 -7.16 -22.26 -4.91
C GLN A 49 -8.53 -22.66 -4.31
N GLY A 50 -9.65 -22.43 -5.02
CA GLY A 50 -11.00 -22.75 -4.56
C GLY A 50 -11.55 -21.81 -3.50
N ARG A 51 -10.95 -20.63 -3.29
CA ARG A 51 -11.41 -19.61 -2.34
C ARG A 51 -12.02 -18.42 -3.05
N ILE A 52 -13.17 -17.96 -2.57
CA ILE A 52 -13.78 -16.71 -3.05
C ILE A 52 -13.29 -15.57 -2.17
N THR A 53 -12.52 -14.64 -2.75
CA THR A 53 -11.99 -13.48 -2.04
C THR A 53 -12.09 -12.25 -2.94
N PRO A 54 -12.60 -11.11 -2.44
CA PRO A 54 -12.61 -9.87 -3.22
C PRO A 54 -11.19 -9.44 -3.62
N ALA A 55 -11.03 -8.97 -4.86
CA ALA A 55 -9.79 -8.34 -5.30
C ALA A 55 -9.69 -6.92 -4.74
N SER A 56 -8.51 -6.55 -4.24
CA SER A 56 -8.22 -5.20 -3.76
C SER A 56 -7.43 -4.38 -4.79
N THR A 57 -6.65 -5.05 -5.63
CA THR A 57 -5.76 -4.40 -6.59
C THR A 57 -5.62 -5.20 -7.88
N VAL A 58 -4.99 -4.58 -8.88
CA VAL A 58 -4.58 -5.22 -10.13
C VAL A 58 -3.06 -5.22 -10.18
N HIS A 59 -2.49 -6.39 -10.37
CA HIS A 59 -1.05 -6.65 -10.42
C HIS A 59 -0.60 -6.89 -11.86
N HIS A 60 0.63 -6.49 -12.17
CA HIS A 60 1.28 -6.76 -13.44
C HIS A 60 2.07 -8.07 -13.35
N ILE A 61 1.66 -9.12 -14.06
CA ILE A 61 2.32 -10.45 -14.05
C ILE A 61 3.79 -10.31 -14.46
N TYR A 62 4.03 -9.63 -15.58
CA TYR A 62 5.34 -9.14 -15.98
C TYR A 62 5.52 -7.71 -15.46
N HIS A 63 6.53 -7.52 -14.60
CA HIS A 63 6.77 -6.25 -13.94
C HIS A 63 6.81 -5.06 -14.92
N LEU A 64 6.10 -3.99 -14.54
CA LEU A 64 5.96 -2.77 -15.34
C LEU A 64 7.31 -2.10 -15.70
N ARG A 65 8.33 -2.26 -14.84
CA ARG A 65 9.66 -1.68 -15.05
C ARG A 65 10.41 -2.34 -16.21
N ASP A 66 10.21 -3.65 -16.38
CA ASP A 66 10.94 -4.45 -17.36
C ASP A 66 10.16 -4.55 -18.68
N TYR A 67 8.82 -4.58 -18.61
CA TYR A 67 7.94 -4.79 -19.76
C TYR A 67 6.96 -3.63 -19.96
N TRP A 68 7.49 -2.45 -20.29
CA TRP A 68 6.68 -1.25 -20.49
C TRP A 68 5.63 -1.38 -21.61
N ASP A 69 5.94 -2.13 -22.67
CA ASP A 69 5.03 -2.30 -23.81
C ASP A 69 3.78 -3.11 -23.43
N LYS A 70 3.89 -3.96 -22.40
CA LYS A 70 2.80 -4.80 -21.88
C LYS A 70 1.97 -4.15 -20.78
N ARG A 71 2.19 -2.86 -20.50
CA ARG A 71 1.61 -2.18 -19.32
C ARG A 71 0.07 -2.11 -19.30
N LEU A 72 -0.57 -2.22 -20.47
CA LEU A 72 -2.03 -2.18 -20.64
C LEU A 72 -2.60 -3.50 -21.21
N ASP A 73 -1.75 -4.50 -21.46
CA ASP A 73 -2.18 -5.80 -21.97
C ASP A 73 -3.00 -6.50 -20.89
N LEU A 74 -4.28 -6.82 -21.16
CA LEU A 74 -5.15 -7.44 -20.16
C LEU A 74 -4.64 -8.81 -19.70
N ASP A 75 -3.94 -9.53 -20.57
CA ASP A 75 -3.32 -10.82 -20.24
C ASP A 75 -2.09 -10.66 -19.33
N ASN A 76 -1.55 -9.45 -19.21
CA ASN A 76 -0.49 -9.11 -18.28
C ASN A 76 -1.04 -8.54 -16.95
N LEU A 77 -2.38 -8.43 -16.81
CA LEU A 77 -3.04 -7.87 -15.64
C LEU A 77 -3.83 -8.95 -14.90
N GLU A 78 -3.57 -9.08 -13.61
CA GLU A 78 -4.27 -10.01 -12.72
C GLU A 78 -4.90 -9.29 -11.53
N THR A 79 -6.17 -9.56 -11.24
CA THR A 79 -6.84 -9.02 -10.05
C THR A 79 -6.54 -9.89 -8.84
N ILE A 80 -5.98 -9.29 -7.79
CA ILE A 80 -5.56 -10.03 -6.59
C ILE A 80 -5.96 -9.29 -5.30
N CYS A 81 -6.09 -10.05 -4.22
CA CYS A 81 -6.27 -9.51 -2.88
C CYS A 81 -4.93 -9.01 -2.31
N LEU A 82 -4.98 -8.24 -1.23
CA LEU A 82 -3.81 -7.65 -0.60
C LEU A 82 -2.83 -8.72 -0.08
N GLU A 83 -3.36 -9.83 0.42
CA GLU A 83 -2.54 -10.95 0.90
C GLU A 83 -1.73 -11.58 -0.23
N CYS A 84 -2.39 -11.91 -1.35
CA CYS A 84 -1.72 -12.42 -2.55
C CYS A 84 -0.72 -11.40 -3.10
N HIS A 85 -1.09 -10.13 -3.17
CA HIS A 85 -0.19 -9.07 -3.64
C HIS A 85 1.08 -8.93 -2.78
N ASN A 86 0.96 -9.11 -1.46
CA ASN A 86 2.12 -9.04 -0.57
C ASN A 86 3.01 -10.28 -0.68
N LYS A 87 2.46 -11.44 -1.05
CA LYS A 87 3.25 -12.65 -1.33
C LYS A 87 4.14 -12.48 -2.57
N GLU A 88 3.64 -11.77 -3.59
CA GLU A 88 4.42 -11.41 -4.79
C GLU A 88 5.46 -10.31 -4.53
N HIS A 89 5.33 -9.55 -3.43
CA HIS A 89 6.25 -8.47 -3.05
C HIS A 89 6.80 -8.64 -1.63
N PRO A 90 7.56 -9.72 -1.34
CA PRO A 90 8.09 -9.97 0.00
C PRO A 90 9.01 -8.84 0.49
N GLU A 91 9.67 -8.12 -0.42
CA GLU A 91 10.53 -6.97 -0.12
C GLU A 91 9.78 -5.80 0.54
N LYS A 92 8.45 -5.71 0.33
CA LYS A 92 7.59 -4.67 0.92
C LYS A 92 6.94 -5.12 2.23
N GLY A 93 6.97 -6.41 2.54
CA GLY A 93 6.37 -7.01 3.73
C GLY A 93 7.28 -7.08 4.95
N ALA A 94 8.58 -6.85 4.79
CA ALA A 94 9.57 -6.82 5.87
C ALA A 94 9.47 -5.51 6.69
N ASN A 95 8.32 -5.29 7.33
CA ASN A 95 8.24 -4.36 8.43
C ASN A 95 9.06 -4.94 9.59
N ASN A 96 10.23 -4.35 9.86
CA ASN A 96 10.92 -4.56 11.13
C ASN A 96 9.97 -4.15 12.25
N LYS A 97 9.19 -5.10 12.80
CA LYS A 97 8.25 -4.86 13.91
C LYS A 97 8.93 -4.12 15.06
N ALA A 98 10.22 -4.42 15.29
CA ALA A 98 11.07 -3.70 16.24
C ALA A 98 11.19 -2.20 15.93
N GLN A 99 11.42 -1.79 14.67
CA GLN A 99 11.49 -0.38 14.28
C GLN A 99 10.13 0.33 14.39
N ALA A 100 9.02 -0.36 14.10
CA ALA A 100 7.68 0.22 14.24
C ALA A 100 7.31 0.47 15.71
N ILE A 101 7.63 -0.48 16.60
CA ILE A 101 7.42 -0.36 18.05
C ILE A 101 8.26 0.79 18.62
N GLU A 102 9.54 0.90 18.23
CA GLU A 102 10.45 1.96 18.69
C GLU A 102 9.94 3.36 18.30
N ARG A 103 9.49 3.54 17.05
CA ARG A 103 8.91 4.80 16.56
C ARG A 103 7.64 5.18 17.32
N HIS A 104 6.80 4.20 17.66
CA HIS A 104 5.57 4.43 18.41
C HIS A 104 5.84 4.86 19.86
N LYS A 105 6.92 4.36 20.49
CA LYS A 105 7.37 4.83 21.81
C LYS A 105 7.90 6.26 21.77
N GLN A 106 8.61 6.64 20.71
CA GLN A 106 9.15 7.99 20.53
C GLN A 106 8.08 9.07 20.31
N HIS A 107 6.91 8.69 19.77
CA HIS A 107 5.80 9.61 19.47
C HIS A 107 4.66 9.57 20.51
N GLN A 108 4.82 8.85 21.64
CA GLN A 108 3.93 9.01 22.79
C GLN A 108 4.14 10.39 23.41
N ARG A 109 3.37 11.35 22.90
CA ARG A 109 3.25 12.70 23.44
C ARG A 109 2.90 12.63 24.92
N LYS A 110 3.82 13.09 25.78
CA LYS A 110 3.66 13.09 27.26
C LYS A 110 2.49 13.95 27.73
N ASP A 111 1.93 14.77 26.85
CA ASP A 111 0.81 15.68 27.07
C ASP A 111 -0.58 15.10 26.72
N ILE A 112 -0.65 13.83 26.30
CA ILE A 112 -1.93 13.12 26.15
C ILE A 112 -2.34 12.58 27.53
N PHE A 113 -3.30 13.23 28.18
CA PHE A 113 -3.93 12.72 29.39
C PHE A 113 -4.79 11.50 29.01
N LYS A 114 -4.41 10.32 29.49
CA LYS A 114 -5.18 9.10 29.32
C LYS A 114 -6.32 9.12 30.33
N PHE A 115 -7.55 9.34 29.88
CA PHE A 115 -8.72 9.09 30.70
C PHE A 115 -8.94 7.58 30.72
N GLU A 116 -8.86 6.98 31.91
CA GLU A 116 -9.28 5.59 32.10
C GLU A 116 -10.77 5.57 32.44
N ALA A 117 -11.45 4.48 32.07
CA ALA A 117 -12.85 4.31 32.45
C ALA A 117 -12.92 4.27 33.98
N ASN A 118 -13.90 4.96 34.58
CA ASN A 118 -14.12 4.86 36.01
C ASN A 118 -14.71 3.47 36.28
N ASP A 119 -14.00 2.62 37.02
CA ASP A 119 -14.47 1.28 37.38
C ASP A 119 -15.73 1.31 38.27
N ASP A 120 -16.07 2.50 38.80
CA ASP A 120 -17.21 2.78 39.68
C ASP A 120 -18.44 3.36 38.97
N ASP A 121 -18.57 3.25 37.64
CA ASP A 121 -19.83 3.58 36.96
C ASP A 121 -20.76 2.34 37.01
N PRO A 122 -21.71 2.23 37.97
CA PRO A 122 -22.71 1.19 37.86
C PRO A 122 -23.48 1.46 36.58
N ILE A 123 -23.39 0.51 35.64
CA ILE A 123 -24.19 0.48 34.41
C ILE A 123 -25.65 0.64 34.83
N LEU A 124 -26.19 1.86 34.70
CA LEU A 124 -27.61 2.11 34.84
C LEU A 124 -28.28 1.49 33.61
N PHE A 125 -29.04 0.43 33.87
CA PHE A 125 -29.99 -0.16 32.93
C PHE A 125 -31.02 0.87 32.48
#